data_AF-A0A6I3N775-F1
#
_entry.id   AF-A0A6I3N775-F1
#
_cell.length_a   1.000
_cell.length_b   1.000
_cell.length_c   1.000
_cell.angle_alpha   90.00
_cell.angle_beta   90.00
_cell.angle_gamma   90.00
#
_symmetry.space_group_name_H-M   'P 1'
#
loop_
_entity.id
_entity.type
_entity.pdbx_description
1 polymer ?
#
loop_
_entity_poly.entity_id
_entity_poly.type
_entity_poly.pdbx_seq_one_letter_code
_entity_poly.pdbx_strand_id
1 'polypeptide(L)'
;MKKILFVTVLIICWGCHKNTPKNVEIVALPNFIQYHEDLYRKTDCGDTLAYEKFKEEYSKESYFPILLPICLKMADKYHYRHAYWDAYLCLWHAFNDDDKNVAIYDLTRFDPDSRQMAIYYLGEAAKRGNQQAKDILIKQYIR
;
A
#
# COMPACT_ATOMS: atom_id res chain seq x y z
N MET A 1 64.95 -23.69 16.44
CA MET A 1 65.65 -22.54 15.81
C MET A 1 64.57 -21.46 15.58
N LYS A 2 64.33 -20.53 16.52
CA LYS A 2 64.95 -19.19 16.67
C LYS A 2 65.16 -18.51 15.29
N LYS A 3 64.28 -17.57 14.89
CA LYS A 3 64.35 -16.09 15.10
C LYS A 3 65.31 -15.46 14.05
N ILE A 4 64.96 -14.45 13.22
CA ILE A 4 64.57 -13.07 13.58
C ILE A 4 64.34 -12.19 12.32
N LEU A 5 63.42 -11.22 12.45
CA LEU A 5 63.25 -9.89 11.81
C LEU A 5 63.29 -9.70 10.28
N PHE A 6 62.27 -9.01 9.74
CA PHE A 6 62.39 -7.56 9.54
C PHE A 6 61.02 -6.85 9.65
N VAL A 7 61.03 -5.78 10.45
CA VAL A 7 59.92 -4.90 10.80
C VAL A 7 59.87 -3.73 9.82
N THR A 8 58.71 -3.07 9.78
CA THR A 8 58.34 -1.81 9.07
C THR A 8 57.88 -2.01 7.63
N VAL A 9 56.76 -1.44 7.16
CA VAL A 9 56.29 -0.07 7.37
C VAL A 9 54.75 0.00 7.37
N LEU A 10 54.22 0.76 8.33
CA LEU A 10 52.87 1.33 8.38
C LEU A 10 52.46 1.99 7.06
N ILE A 11 51.29 1.66 6.49
CA ILE A 11 50.37 2.69 5.96
C ILE A 11 48.93 2.30 6.28
N ILE A 12 48.35 3.12 7.15
CA ILE A 12 46.94 3.27 7.45
C ILE A 12 46.21 3.64 6.15
N CYS A 13 45.31 2.79 5.69
CA CYS A 13 44.17 3.22 4.88
C CYS A 13 42.92 3.07 5.73
N TRP A 14 42.56 4.17 6.36
CA TRP A 14 41.19 4.52 6.72
C TRP A 14 40.25 4.22 5.52
N GLY A 15 39.13 3.56 5.77
CA GLY A 15 38.03 3.52 4.79
C GLY A 15 37.05 2.37 4.96
N CYS A 16 35.90 2.68 5.57
CA CYS A 16 34.63 1.94 5.54
C CYS A 16 34.51 0.72 6.45
N HIS A 17 33.94 0.96 7.64
CA HIS A 17 33.18 -0.01 8.41
C HIS A 17 32.00 -0.51 7.55
N LYS A 18 32.24 -1.51 6.71
CA LYS A 18 31.17 -2.22 6.02
C LYS A 18 30.46 -3.10 7.04
N ASN A 19 29.34 -2.61 7.57
CA ASN A 19 28.29 -3.48 8.09
C ASN A 19 27.91 -4.43 6.95
N THR A 20 28.35 -5.67 7.03
CA THR A 20 27.83 -6.74 6.21
C THR A 20 26.32 -6.82 6.45
N PRO A 21 25.47 -6.67 5.42
CA PRO A 21 24.06 -6.93 5.60
C PRO A 21 23.94 -8.42 5.94
N LYS A 22 23.41 -8.73 7.13
CA LYS A 22 22.95 -10.07 7.42
C LYS A 22 21.88 -10.38 6.37
N ASN A 23 22.18 -11.31 5.47
CA ASN A 23 21.15 -11.93 4.63
C ASN A 23 20.17 -12.63 5.59
N VAL A 24 19.07 -11.94 5.90
CA VAL A 24 17.93 -12.55 6.56
C VAL A 24 17.24 -13.39 5.48
N GLU A 25 17.47 -14.70 5.52
CA GLU A 25 16.63 -15.64 4.79
C GLU A 25 15.24 -15.55 5.43
N ILE A 26 14.31 -14.86 4.77
CA ILE A 26 12.91 -14.82 5.19
C ILE A 26 12.30 -16.17 4.81
N VAL A 27 12.40 -17.15 5.69
CA VAL A 27 11.67 -18.41 5.57
C VAL A 27 10.21 -18.12 5.88
N ALA A 28 9.43 -17.75 4.86
CA ALA A 28 7.98 -17.68 4.99
C ALA A 28 7.44 -19.10 5.25
N LEU A 29 6.80 -19.30 6.41
CA LEU A 29 6.18 -20.58 6.76
C LEU A 29 5.16 -20.96 5.68
N PRO A 30 5.14 -22.22 5.18
CA PRO A 30 4.21 -22.64 4.12
C PRO A 30 2.74 -22.29 4.40
N ASN A 31 2.32 -22.35 5.67
CA ASN A 31 0.97 -22.00 6.10
C ASN A 31 0.63 -20.51 5.91
N PHE A 32 1.62 -19.62 6.03
CA PHE A 32 1.45 -18.19 5.81
C PHE A 32 1.22 -17.89 4.32
N ILE A 33 2.05 -18.48 3.44
CA ILE A 33 1.90 -18.33 1.99
C ILE A 33 0.53 -18.87 1.56
N GLN A 34 0.19 -20.09 1.97
CA GLN A 34 -1.07 -20.74 1.60
C GLN A 34 -2.30 -19.94 2.06
N TYR A 35 -2.24 -19.33 3.24
CA TYR A 35 -3.31 -18.50 3.77
C TYR A 35 -3.57 -17.27 2.88
N HIS A 36 -2.53 -16.55 2.49
CA HIS A 36 -2.67 -15.39 1.61
C HIS A 36 -3.13 -15.79 0.20
N GLU A 37 -2.61 -16.88 -0.36
CA GLU A 37 -3.07 -17.41 -1.65
C GLU A 37 -4.56 -17.77 -1.64
N ASP A 38 -5.04 -18.43 -0.58
CA ASP A 38 -6.46 -18.75 -0.44
C ASP A 38 -7.32 -17.49 -0.33
N LEU A 39 -6.83 -16.47 0.39
CA LEU A 39 -7.52 -15.19 0.55
C LEU A 39 -7.62 -14.45 -0.80
N TYR A 40 -6.53 -14.40 -1.57
CA TYR A 40 -6.54 -13.88 -2.94
C TYR A 40 -7.51 -14.63 -3.84
N ARG A 41 -7.49 -15.96 -3.82
CA ARG A 41 -8.39 -16.78 -4.65
C ARG A 41 -9.87 -16.53 -4.31
N LYS A 42 -10.21 -16.41 -3.03
CA LYS A 42 -11.59 -16.14 -2.60
C LYS A 42 -12.05 -14.74 -3.00
N THR A 43 -11.19 -13.73 -2.85
CA THR A 43 -11.51 -12.37 -3.35
C THR A 43 -11.62 -12.34 -4.87
N ASP A 44 -10.87 -13.17 -5.59
CA ASP A 44 -11.02 -13.32 -7.04
C ASP A 44 -12.34 -13.96 -7.48
N CYS A 45 -13.05 -14.60 -6.56
CA CYS A 45 -14.40 -15.12 -6.75
C CYS A 45 -15.49 -14.18 -6.23
N GLY A 46 -15.15 -13.01 -5.69
CA GLY A 46 -16.13 -12.06 -5.14
C GLY A 46 -16.58 -12.34 -3.70
N ASP A 47 -15.85 -13.18 -2.96
CA ASP A 47 -16.16 -13.45 -1.55
C ASP A 47 -15.91 -12.19 -0.70
N THR A 48 -16.99 -11.61 -0.20
CA THR A 48 -16.94 -10.37 0.60
C THR A 48 -16.32 -10.57 1.97
N LEU A 49 -16.44 -11.76 2.57
CA LEU A 49 -15.81 -12.05 3.87
C LEU A 49 -14.30 -12.20 3.71
N ALA A 50 -13.86 -12.86 2.63
CA ALA A 50 -12.45 -12.91 2.28
C ALA A 50 -11.90 -11.51 1.98
N TYR A 51 -12.69 -10.66 1.31
CA TYR A 51 -12.30 -9.27 1.07
C TYR A 51 -12.11 -8.47 2.35
N GLU A 52 -13.02 -8.56 3.32
CA GLU A 52 -12.86 -7.82 4.58
C GLU A 52 -11.61 -8.27 5.35
N LYS A 53 -11.32 -9.58 5.39
CA LYS A 53 -10.08 -10.10 5.97
C LYS A 53 -8.83 -9.64 5.23
N PHE A 54 -8.88 -9.66 3.90
CA PHE A 54 -7.79 -9.15 3.07
C PHE A 54 -7.54 -7.68 3.37
N LYS A 55 -8.60 -6.87 3.44
CA LYS A 55 -8.50 -5.47 3.81
C LYS A 55 -7.86 -5.29 5.18
N GLU A 56 -8.30 -6.04 6.21
CA GLU A 56 -7.73 -5.96 7.55
C GLU A 56 -6.22 -6.25 7.58
N GLU A 57 -5.75 -7.20 6.78
CA GLU A 57 -4.32 -7.55 6.70
C GLU A 57 -3.48 -6.51 5.96
N TYR A 58 -4.06 -5.89 4.93
CA TYR A 58 -3.37 -4.97 4.03
C TYR A 58 -3.83 -3.51 4.20
N SER A 59 -4.49 -3.15 5.32
CA SER A 59 -5.02 -1.80 5.57
C SER A 59 -3.96 -0.77 5.98
N LYS A 60 -2.71 -1.19 6.18
CA LYS A 60 -1.61 -0.25 6.43
C LYS A 60 -1.27 0.47 5.13
N GLU A 61 -0.97 1.76 5.22
CA GLU A 61 -0.65 2.62 4.05
C GLU A 61 0.43 2.00 3.16
N SER A 62 1.47 1.41 3.76
CA SER A 62 2.56 0.70 3.06
C SER A 62 2.10 -0.46 2.17
N TYR A 63 0.87 -0.95 2.34
CA TYR A 63 0.30 -2.06 1.60
C TYR A 63 -0.84 -1.66 0.65
N PHE A 64 -1.14 -0.37 0.52
CA PHE A 64 -2.15 0.08 -0.45
C PHE A 64 -1.86 -0.26 -1.91
N PRO A 65 -0.60 -0.32 -2.38
CA PRO A 65 -0.33 -0.85 -3.72
C PRO A 65 -0.79 -2.30 -3.93
N ILE A 66 -0.82 -3.10 -2.85
CA ILE A 66 -1.30 -4.49 -2.87
C ILE A 66 -2.83 -4.54 -2.74
N LEU A 67 -3.40 -3.69 -1.89
CA LEU A 67 -4.84 -3.64 -1.64
C LEU A 67 -5.64 -3.06 -2.81
N LEU A 68 -5.10 -2.04 -3.49
CA LEU A 68 -5.81 -1.28 -4.53
C LEU A 68 -6.39 -2.18 -5.64
N PRO A 69 -5.63 -3.08 -6.30
CA PRO A 69 -6.19 -3.94 -7.35
C PRO A 69 -7.37 -4.80 -6.89
N ILE A 70 -7.35 -5.23 -5.63
CA ILE A 70 -8.44 -6.03 -5.04
C ILE A 70 -9.66 -5.15 -4.78
N CYS A 71 -9.49 -3.95 -4.24
CA CYS A 71 -10.59 -2.99 -4.08
C CYS A 71 -11.24 -2.65 -5.42
N LEU A 72 -10.44 -2.35 -6.45
CA LEU A 72 -10.94 -2.03 -7.80
C LEU A 72 -11.75 -3.20 -8.37
N LYS A 73 -11.22 -4.42 -8.30
CA LYS A 73 -11.93 -5.63 -8.75
C LYS A 73 -13.25 -5.84 -8.00
N MET A 74 -13.25 -5.72 -6.68
CA MET A 74 -14.44 -5.91 -5.86
C MET A 74 -15.49 -4.82 -6.09
N ALA A 75 -15.07 -3.59 -6.35
CA ALA A 75 -15.94 -2.49 -6.72
C ALA A 75 -16.54 -2.69 -8.12
N ASP A 76 -15.72 -2.90 -9.15
CA ASP A 76 -16.18 -2.85 -10.53
C ASP A 76 -16.82 -4.15 -11.01
N LYS A 77 -16.24 -5.31 -10.67
CA LYS A 77 -16.73 -6.62 -11.13
C LYS A 77 -17.84 -7.16 -10.25
N TYR A 78 -17.71 -6.99 -8.94
CA TYR A 78 -18.63 -7.58 -7.96
C TYR A 78 -19.60 -6.56 -7.34
N HIS A 79 -19.46 -5.27 -7.67
CA HIS A 79 -20.30 -4.20 -7.16
C HIS A 79 -20.39 -4.16 -5.63
N TYR A 80 -19.33 -4.62 -4.95
CA TYR A 80 -19.30 -4.66 -3.50
C TYR A 80 -19.20 -3.24 -2.94
N ARG A 81 -20.24 -2.82 -2.23
CA ARG A 81 -20.44 -1.41 -1.88
C ARG A 81 -19.30 -0.78 -1.08
N HIS A 82 -18.64 -1.53 -0.19
CA HIS A 82 -17.55 -0.98 0.62
C HIS A 82 -16.27 -0.79 -0.19
N ALA A 83 -16.04 -1.61 -1.21
CA ALA A 83 -14.83 -1.56 -2.02
C ALA A 83 -14.69 -0.27 -2.83
N TYR A 84 -15.79 0.43 -3.15
CA TYR A 84 -15.72 1.74 -3.79
C TYR A 84 -15.03 2.79 -2.88
N TRP A 85 -15.36 2.78 -1.60
CA TRP A 85 -14.73 3.70 -0.64
C TRP A 85 -13.27 3.32 -0.40
N ASP A 86 -13.00 2.03 -0.24
CA ASP A 86 -11.64 1.53 -0.01
C ASP A 86 -10.72 1.81 -1.22
N ALA A 87 -11.23 1.70 -2.45
CA ALA A 87 -10.52 2.07 -3.67
C ALA A 87 -10.17 3.57 -3.68
N TYR A 88 -11.13 4.44 -3.33
CA TYR A 88 -10.89 5.87 -3.20
C TYR A 88 -9.78 6.17 -2.17
N LEU A 89 -9.82 5.53 -1.00
CA LEU A 89 -8.79 5.72 0.03
C LEU A 89 -7.41 5.29 -0.45
N CYS A 90 -7.30 4.11 -1.06
CA CYS A 90 -6.02 3.63 -1.60
C CYS A 90 -5.46 4.61 -2.63
N LEU A 91 -6.31 5.13 -3.54
CA LEU A 91 -5.92 6.16 -4.49
C LEU A 91 -5.49 7.45 -3.78
N TRP A 92 -6.27 7.94 -2.82
CA TRP A 92 -5.95 9.17 -2.08
C TRP A 92 -4.57 9.10 -1.42
N HIS A 93 -4.27 8.00 -0.74
CA HIS A 93 -2.96 7.81 -0.12
C HIS A 93 -1.84 7.70 -1.14
N ALA A 94 -2.02 6.97 -2.23
CA ALA A 94 -0.99 6.80 -3.27
C ALA A 94 -0.45 8.13 -3.82
N PHE A 95 -1.25 9.20 -3.80
CA PHE A 95 -0.85 10.53 -4.31
C PHE A 95 -0.49 11.54 -3.21
N ASN A 96 -0.72 11.22 -1.94
CA ASN A 96 -0.61 12.18 -0.83
C ASN A 96 0.24 11.72 0.37
N ASP A 97 0.65 10.44 0.45
CA ASP A 97 1.34 9.87 1.62
C ASP A 97 2.64 10.59 2.00
N ASP A 98 3.33 11.18 1.02
CA ASP A 98 4.63 11.82 1.23
C ASP A 98 4.57 13.18 1.94
N ASP A 99 3.38 13.77 2.16
CA ASP A 99 3.25 15.11 2.74
C ASP A 99 2.22 15.19 3.87
N LYS A 100 2.74 15.38 5.08
CA LYS A 100 1.97 15.53 6.32
C LYS A 100 1.10 16.80 6.37
N ASN A 101 1.30 17.74 5.45
CA ASN A 101 0.55 18.99 5.39
C ASN A 101 -0.57 18.97 4.33
N VAL A 102 -0.74 17.87 3.61
CA VAL A 102 -1.82 17.75 2.63
C VAL A 102 -3.16 17.86 3.35
N ALA A 103 -4.02 18.74 2.85
CA ALA A 103 -5.39 18.82 3.33
C ALA A 103 -6.08 17.47 3.11
N ILE A 104 -6.76 16.97 4.15
CA ILE A 104 -7.44 15.67 4.11
C ILE A 104 -8.37 15.63 2.89
N TYR A 105 -8.24 14.59 2.07
CA TYR A 105 -9.03 14.37 0.84
C TYR A 105 -8.75 15.36 -0.30
N ASP A 106 -7.59 16.03 -0.29
CA ASP A 106 -7.17 16.86 -1.41
C ASP A 106 -6.84 16.02 -2.65
N LEU A 107 -7.35 16.47 -3.80
CA LEU A 107 -7.15 15.84 -5.11
C LEU A 107 -6.27 16.69 -6.04
N THR A 108 -5.76 17.83 -5.59
CA THR A 108 -4.96 18.75 -6.42
C THR A 108 -3.68 18.14 -6.98
N ARG A 109 -3.10 17.16 -6.26
CA ARG A 109 -1.86 16.46 -6.63
C ARG A 109 -2.04 15.31 -7.62
N PHE A 110 -3.29 14.91 -7.85
CA PHE A 110 -3.59 13.87 -8.83
C PHE A 110 -3.41 14.41 -10.24
N ASP A 111 -2.83 13.58 -11.11
CA ASP A 111 -2.95 13.77 -12.55
C ASP A 111 -4.43 13.66 -12.99
N PRO A 112 -4.80 14.19 -14.17
CA PRO A 112 -6.19 14.24 -14.60
C PRO A 112 -6.91 12.89 -14.60
N ASP A 113 -6.25 11.82 -15.05
CA ASP A 113 -6.87 10.50 -15.20
C ASP A 113 -7.09 9.85 -13.84
N SER A 114 -6.07 9.88 -12.98
CA SER A 114 -6.18 9.38 -11.61
C SER A 114 -7.19 10.18 -10.79
N ARG A 115 -7.28 11.51 -11.02
CA ARG A 115 -8.29 12.36 -10.37
C ARG A 115 -9.70 11.94 -10.77
N GLN A 116 -9.93 11.73 -12.06
CA GLN A 116 -11.22 11.28 -12.57
C GLN A 116 -11.60 9.92 -11.97
N MET A 117 -10.64 9.01 -11.88
CA MET A 117 -10.82 7.70 -11.24
C MET A 117 -11.18 7.84 -9.75
N ALA A 118 -10.47 8.66 -8.99
CA ALA A 118 -10.77 8.91 -7.59
C ALA A 118 -12.18 9.52 -7.40
N ILE A 119 -12.56 10.49 -8.22
CA ILE A 119 -13.91 11.10 -8.21
C ILE A 119 -14.98 10.05 -8.54
N TYR A 120 -14.73 9.16 -9.49
CA TYR A 120 -15.65 8.08 -9.83
C TYR A 120 -15.92 7.16 -8.64
N TYR A 121 -14.87 6.60 -8.00
CA TYR A 121 -15.05 5.71 -6.85
C TYR A 121 -15.67 6.42 -5.65
N LEU A 122 -15.31 7.67 -5.41
CA LEU A 122 -15.93 8.51 -4.38
C LEU A 122 -17.42 8.73 -4.67
N GLY A 123 -17.78 9.03 -5.92
CA GLY A 123 -19.16 9.15 -6.42
C GLY A 123 -19.97 7.88 -6.21
N GLU A 124 -19.43 6.73 -6.61
CA GLU A 124 -20.11 5.45 -6.48
C GLU A 124 -20.28 5.02 -5.02
N ALA A 125 -19.32 5.32 -4.15
CA ALA A 125 -19.44 5.11 -2.70
C ALA A 125 -20.57 5.98 -2.11
N ALA A 126 -20.63 7.25 -2.50
CA ALA A 126 -21.67 8.18 -2.04
C ALA A 126 -23.07 7.73 -2.47
N LYS A 127 -23.25 7.31 -3.74
CA LYS A 127 -24.51 6.75 -4.26
C LYS A 127 -24.97 5.51 -3.48
N ARG A 128 -24.03 4.72 -2.97
CA ARG A 128 -24.28 3.50 -2.18
C ARG A 128 -24.43 3.77 -0.67
N GLY A 129 -24.50 5.03 -0.27
CA GLY A 129 -24.83 5.42 1.10
C GLY A 129 -23.63 5.69 2.01
N ASN A 130 -22.40 5.73 1.49
CA ASN A 130 -21.26 6.15 2.30
C ASN A 130 -21.36 7.67 2.59
N GLN A 131 -21.59 8.03 3.86
CA GLN A 131 -21.81 9.42 4.25
C GLN A 131 -20.55 10.27 4.12
N GLN A 132 -19.40 9.73 4.49
CA GLN A 132 -18.12 10.41 4.36
C GLN A 132 -17.80 10.74 2.91
N ALA A 133 -18.08 9.83 1.99
CA ALA A 133 -17.93 10.06 0.55
C ALA A 133 -18.83 11.20 0.05
N LYS A 134 -20.09 11.26 0.50
CA LYS A 134 -21.00 12.38 0.18
C LYS A 134 -20.44 13.72 0.65
N ASP A 135 -19.98 13.77 1.90
CA ASP A 135 -19.46 15.00 2.50
C ASP A 135 -18.20 15.50 1.77
N ILE A 136 -17.33 14.57 1.33
CA ILE A 136 -16.14 14.90 0.54
C ILE A 136 -16.54 15.41 -0.84
N LEU A 137 -17.45 14.74 -1.55
CA LEU A 137 -17.89 15.21 -2.88
C LEU A 137 -18.45 16.63 -2.82
N ILE A 138 -19.28 16.92 -1.82
CA ILE A 138 -19.83 18.28 -1.62
C ILE A 138 -18.68 19.29 -1.50
N LYS A 139 -17.63 18.99 -0.74
CA LYS A 139 -16.45 19.85 -0.61
C LYS A 139 -15.67 20.01 -1.92
N GLN A 140 -15.61 18.97 -2.76
CA GLN A 140 -14.92 19.02 -4.05
C GLN A 140 -15.69 19.83 -5.11
N TYR A 141 -17.04 19.83 -5.07
CA TYR A 141 -17.86 20.60 -6.03
C TYR A 141 -18.10 22.06 -5.64
N ILE A 142 -17.89 22.41 -4.37
CA ILE A 142 -18.05 23.80 -3.87
C ILE A 142 -16.73 24.61 -3.99
N ARG A 143 -15.59 23.94 -4.21
CA ARG A 143 -14.29 24.58 -4.50
C ARG A 143 -14.21 25.07 -5.94
#